data_AF-A0AAD5H327-F1
#
_entry.id   AF-A0AAD5H327-F1
#
_cell.length_a   1.000
_cell.length_b   1.000
_cell.length_c   1.000
_cell.angle_alpha   90.00
_cell.angle_beta   90.00
_cell.angle_gamma   90.00
#
_symmetry.space_group_name_H-M   'P 1'
#
loop_
_entity.id
_entity.type
_entity.pdbx_description
1 polymer ?
#
loop_
_entity_poly.entity_id
_entity_poly.type
_entity_poly.pdbx_seq_one_letter_code
_entity_poly.pdbx_strand_id
1 'polypeptide(L)' 'MCAVGHGVTLPPVQPAVPPSKFGFVENAERLNSRAAMIGFVSLLLLELIAGQGILNLLGVTVGKGLGFEF' A
#
# COMPACT_ATOMS: atom_id res chain seq x y z
N MET A 1 -2.18 -13.03 24.83
CA MET A 1 -2.33 -14.14 25.80
C MET A 1 -3.82 -14.25 26.11
N CYS A 2 -4.55 -15.13 25.42
CA CYS A 2 -6.00 -15.27 25.63
C CYS A 2 -6.26 -16.24 26.78
N ALA A 3 -7.01 -15.80 27.78
CA ALA A 3 -7.38 -16.61 28.93
C ALA A 3 -8.35 -17.72 28.50
N VAL A 4 -7.93 -18.98 28.66
CA VAL A 4 -8.75 -20.18 28.43
C VAL A 4 -9.49 -20.48 29.73
N GLY A 5 -10.82 -20.58 29.67
CA GLY A 5 -11.65 -20.95 30.82
C GLY A 5 -11.28 -22.32 31.39
N HIS A 6 -11.36 -22.46 32.71
CA HIS A 6 -11.02 -23.67 33.44
C HIS A 6 -11.85 -24.87 32.94
N GLY A 7 -11.23 -25.76 32.16
CA GLY A 7 -11.86 -27.01 31.69
C GLY A 7 -11.60 -27.38 30.23
N VAL A 8 -10.89 -26.56 29.44
CA VAL A 8 -10.57 -26.87 28.04
C VAL A 8 -9.07 -27.05 27.85
N THR A 9 -8.66 -28.20 27.32
CA THR A 9 -7.29 -28.42 26.86
C THR A 9 -7.11 -27.74 25.51
N LEU A 10 -6.04 -26.95 25.37
CA LEU A 10 -5.65 -26.39 24.08
C LEU A 10 -5.43 -27.54 23.08
N PRO A 11 -5.97 -27.47 21.85
CA PRO A 11 -5.69 -28.47 20.83
C PRO A 11 -4.17 -28.55 20.62
N PRO A 12 -3.57 -29.76 20.63
CA PRO A 12 -2.12 -29.94 20.61
C PRO A 12 -1.47 -29.47 19.32
N VAL A 13 -2.25 -29.28 18.25
CA VAL A 13 -1.78 -28.84 16.94
C VAL A 13 -2.73 -27.77 16.41
N GLN A 14 -2.20 -26.59 16.08
CA GLN A 14 -2.95 -25.63 15.28
C GLN A 14 -3.12 -26.21 13.86
N PRO A 15 -4.35 -26.24 13.29
CA PRO A 15 -4.55 -26.70 11.93
C PRO A 15 -3.72 -25.85 10.95
N ALA A 16 -2.82 -26.49 10.21
CA ALA A 16 -2.08 -25.83 9.13
C ALA A 16 -3.02 -25.61 7.94
N VAL A 17 -3.79 -24.53 7.98
CA VAL A 17 -4.58 -24.09 6.83
C VAL A 17 -3.60 -23.66 5.74
N PRO A 18 -3.62 -24.27 4.54
CA PRO A 18 -2.73 -23.84 3.47
C PRO A 18 -3.04 -22.36 3.16
N PRO A 19 -2.03 -21.48 3.11
CA PRO A 19 -2.28 -20.08 2.80
C PRO A 19 -2.91 -20.00 1.42
N SER A 20 -4.04 -19.31 1.31
CA SER A 20 -4.65 -19.02 0.02
C SER A 20 -3.58 -18.35 -0.86
N LYS A 21 -3.49 -18.76 -2.13
CA LYS A 21 -2.55 -18.18 -3.09
C LYS A 21 -3.19 -17.12 -3.98
N PHE A 22 -4.50 -16.90 -3.84
CA PHE A 22 -5.28 -15.96 -4.64
C PHE A 22 -6.04 -15.00 -3.74
N GLY A 23 -6.01 -13.71 -4.08
CA GLY A 23 -6.64 -12.60 -3.35
C GLY A 23 -5.65 -11.71 -2.60
N PHE A 24 -6.16 -10.95 -1.63
CA PHE A 24 -5.36 -10.16 -0.67
C PHE A 24 -4.70 -11.10 0.34
N VAL A 25 -3.65 -11.76 -0.11
CA VAL A 25 -2.83 -12.67 0.68
C VAL A 25 -1.59 -11.91 1.15
N GLU A 26 -1.04 -12.24 2.31
CA GLU A 26 0.05 -11.47 2.92
C GLU A 26 1.25 -11.24 1.97
N ASN A 27 1.56 -12.21 1.11
CA ASN A 27 2.58 -12.06 0.07
C ASN A 27 2.21 -11.00 -0.98
N ALA A 28 0.97 -11.00 -1.47
CA ALA A 28 0.49 -10.02 -2.45
C ALA A 28 0.47 -8.61 -1.85
N GLU A 29 0.06 -8.46 -0.60
CA GLU A 29 0.10 -7.17 0.11
C GLU A 29 1.52 -6.65 0.26
N ARG A 30 2.45 -7.48 0.74
CA ARG A 30 3.86 -7.12 0.88
C ARG A 30 4.49 -6.71 -0.45
N LEU A 31 4.17 -7.41 -1.55
CA LEU A 31 4.66 -7.06 -2.88
C LEU A 31 4.07 -5.74 -3.38
N ASN A 32 2.77 -5.51 -3.20
CA ASN A 32 2.12 -4.27 -3.62
C ASN A 32 2.67 -3.06 -2.84
N SER A 33 2.85 -3.19 -1.52
CA SER A 33 3.45 -2.12 -0.71
C SER A 33 4.87 -1.77 -1.13
N ARG A 34 5.71 -2.76 -1.49
CA ARG A 34 7.08 -2.49 -1.99
C ARG A 34 7.06 -1.78 -3.33
N ALA A 35 6.20 -2.22 -4.25
CA ALA A 35 6.01 -1.56 -5.53
C ALA A 35 5.54 -0.11 -5.33
N ALA A 36 4.63 0.14 -4.39
CA ALA A 36 4.15 1.48 -4.07
C ALA A 36 5.27 2.38 -3.49
N MET A 37 6.12 1.88 -2.58
CA MET A 37 7.25 2.65 -2.04
C MET A 37 8.24 3.04 -3.15
N ILE A 38 8.59 2.10 -4.03
CA ILE A 38 9.49 2.36 -5.15
C ILE A 38 8.86 3.37 -6.12
N GLY A 39 7.57 3.19 -6.44
CA GLY A 39 6.81 4.10 -7.30
C GLY A 39 6.75 5.51 -6.74
N PHE A 40 6.53 5.67 -5.44
CA PHE A 40 6.47 6.99 -4.82
C PHE A 40 7.83 7.70 -4.86
N VAL A 41 8.91 7.00 -4.55
CA VAL A 41 10.27 7.58 -4.59
C VAL A 41 10.68 7.93 -6.02
N SER A 42 10.39 7.06 -7.00
CA SER A 42 10.71 7.34 -8.40
C SER A 42 9.92 8.54 -8.94
N LEU A 43 8.66 8.69 -8.51
CA LEU A 43 7.83 9.85 -8.83
C LEU A 43 8.46 11.15 -8.29
N LEU A 44 8.87 11.20 -7.03
CA LEU A 44 9.55 12.37 -6.47
C LEU A 44 10.86 12.70 -7.19
N LEU A 45 11.64 11.68 -7.58
CA LEU A 45 12.87 11.88 -8.34
C LEU A 45 12.60 12.44 -9.74
N LEU A 46 11.56 11.95 -10.42
CA LEU A 46 11.13 12.45 -11.72
C LEU A 46 10.64 13.90 -11.64
N GLU A 47 9.89 14.25 -10.60
CA GLU A 47 9.45 15.63 -10.35
C GLU A 47 10.64 16.58 -10.16
N LEU A 48 11.68 16.14 -9.44
CA LEU A 48 12.90 16.92 -9.25
C LEU A 48 13.64 17.18 -10.58
N ILE A 49 13.70 16.18 -11.46
CA ILE A 49 14.39 16.30 -12.77
C ILE A 49 13.57 17.15 -13.75
N ALA A 50 12.25 16.95 -13.79
CA ALA A 50 11.37 17.65 -14.71
C ALA A 50 11.07 19.10 -14.28
N GLY A 51 11.17 19.40 -12.98
CA GLY A 51 10.87 20.73 -12.43
C GLY A 51 9.39 21.13 -12.53
N GLN A 52 8.51 20.19 -12.88
CA GLN A 52 7.06 20.37 -12.99
C GLN A 52 6.38 19.20 -12.29
N GLY A 53 5.26 19.46 -11.62
CA GLY A 53 4.53 18.42 -10.89
C GLY A 53 4.05 17.28 -11.81
N ILE A 54 3.98 16.07 -11.26
CA ILE A 54 3.61 14.85 -12.01
C ILE A 54 2.29 14.95 -12.77
N LEU A 55 1.34 15.71 -12.25
CA LEU A 55 0.04 15.90 -12.89
C LEU A 55 0.19 16.67 -14.21
N ASN A 56 1.08 17.67 -14.26
CA ASN A 56 1.39 18.38 -15.49
C ASN A 56 2.12 17.49 -16.51
N LEU A 57 3.03 16.61 -16.06
CA LEU A 57 3.71 15.63 -16.91
C LEU A 57 2.72 14.61 -17.54
N LEU A 58 1.68 14.23 -16.80
CA LEU A 58 0.60 13.36 -17.29
C LEU A 58 -0.42 14.11 -18.18
N GLY A 59 -0.19 15.38 -18.49
CA GLY A 59 -1.07 16.21 -19.33
C GLY A 59 -2.32 16.74 -18.61
N VAL A 60 -2.44 16.48 -17.30
CA VAL A 60 -3.51 17.02 -16.46
C VAL A 60 -3.06 18.38 -15.95
N THR A 61 -3.55 19.45 -16.57
CA THR A 61 -3.25 20.82 -16.12
C THR A 61 -4.00 21.10 -14.82
N VAL A 62 -3.31 21.03 -13.69
CA VAL A 62 -3.83 21.42 -12.38
C VAL A 62 -3.37 22.84 -12.10
N GLY A 63 -4.29 23.74 -11.76
CA GLY A 63 -3.96 25.16 -11.55
C GLY A 63 -4.70 26.16 -12.44
N LYS A 64 -5.65 25.74 -13.27
CA LYS A 64 -6.65 26.64 -13.88
C LYS A 64 -7.75 27.03 -12.86
N GLY A 65 -7.33 27.59 -11.72
CA GLY A 65 -8.09 28.47 -10.81
C GLY A 65 -9.41 28.02 -10.15
N LEU A 66 -9.53 28.38 -8.86
CA LEU A 66 -10.78 28.84 -8.20
C LEU A 66 -10.90 30.39 -8.19
N GLY A 67 -10.05 31.11 -8.93
CA GLY A 67 -10.11 32.58 -9.05
C GLY A 67 -9.50 33.38 -7.89
N PHE A 68 -8.70 32.76 -7.02
CA PHE A 68 -8.03 33.44 -5.89
C PHE A 68 -6.54 33.72 -6.16
N GLU A 69 -6.21 34.15 -7.38
CA GLU A 69 -4.92 34.80 -7.64
C GLU A 69 -5.08 36.32 -7.48
N PHE A 70 -4.41 36.87 -6.47
CA PHE A 70 -4.10 38.29 -6.28
C PHE A 70 -2.59 38.48 -6.33
#